data_AF-A0A081BL53-F1
#
_entry.id   AF-A0A081BL53-F1
#
_cell.length_a   1.000
_cell.length_b   1.000
_cell.length_c   1.000
_cell.angle_alpha   90.00
_cell.angle_beta   90.00
_cell.angle_gamma   90.00
#
_symmetry.space_group_name_H-M   'P 1'
#
loop_
_entity.id
_entity.type
_entity.pdbx_description
1 polymer ?
#
loop_
_entity_poly.entity_id
_entity_poly.type
_entity_poly.pdbx_seq_one_letter_code
_entity_poly.pdbx_strand_id
1 'polypeptide(L)' 'MTTCPLGIFTYILFSPKFKISHVITTGILIGFTIEFIQFITDNLAITHRWVDINDVLANTLGFVVGYYLSKLIDK' A
#
# COMPACT_ATOMS: atom_id res chain seq x y z
N MET A 1 0.29 -7.09 4.13
CA MET A 1 0.65 -7.48 2.74
C MET A 1 -0.57 -7.62 1.80
N THR A 2 -1.66 -6.90 2.05
CA THR A 2 -2.88 -6.93 1.21
C THR A 2 -2.83 -5.97 0.02
N THR A 3 -1.86 -5.05 0.01
CA THR A 3 -1.72 -3.95 -0.95
C THR A 3 -0.94 -4.30 -2.22
N CYS A 4 -0.48 -5.55 -2.35
CA CYS A 4 0.26 -6.00 -3.54
C CYS A 4 -0.55 -5.86 -4.85
N PRO A 5 -1.84 -6.25 -4.91
CA PRO A 5 -2.67 -6.03 -6.10
C PRO A 5 -2.84 -4.55 -6.45
N LEU A 6 -2.88 -3.65 -5.45
CA LEU A 6 -2.94 -2.20 -5.66
C LEU A 6 -1.65 -1.68 -6.32
N GLY A 7 -0.48 -2.19 -5.93
CA GLY A 7 0.79 -1.87 -6.57
C GLY A 7 0.81 -2.26 -8.05
N ILE A 8 0.32 -3.46 -8.36
CA ILE A 8 0.18 -3.99 -9.73
C ILE A 8 -0.74 -3.09 -10.55
N PHE A 9 -1.92 -2.76 -10.02
CA PHE A 9 -2.91 -1.91 -10.69
C PHE A 9 -2.35 -0.52 -10.99
N THR A 10 -1.59 0.04 -10.05
CA THR A 10 -0.96 1.36 -10.22
C THR A 10 0.09 1.34 -11.34
N TYR A 11 0.84 0.24 -11.47
CA TYR A 11 1.77 0.07 -12.59
C TYR A 11 1.04 0.10 -13.94
N ILE A 12 -0.01 -0.71 -14.10
CA ILE A 12 -0.76 -0.83 -15.35
C ILE A 12 -1.37 0.52 -15.78
N LEU A 13 -1.89 1.31 -14.84
CA LEU A 13 -2.56 2.57 -15.15
C LEU A 13 -1.63 3.76 -15.38
N PHE A 14 -0.51 3.81 -14.66
CA PHE A 14 0.30 5.04 -14.56
C PHE A 14 1.76 4.88 -15.03
N SER A 15 2.19 3.66 -15.39
CA SER A 15 3.47 3.47 -16.09
C SER A 15 3.40 4.11 -17.50
N PRO A 16 4.48 4.76 -17.99
CA PRO A 16 5.80 4.95 -17.39
C PRO A 16 5.98 6.30 -16.66
N LYS A 17 4.93 7.13 -16.52
CA LYS A 17 5.02 8.49 -15.96
C LYS A 17 5.27 8.50 -14.45
N PHE A 18 4.98 7.39 -13.76
CA PHE A 18 5.14 7.27 -12.32
C PHE A 18 6.60 7.07 -11.91
N LYS A 19 7.21 8.07 -11.24
CA LYS A 19 8.56 7.96 -10.70
C LYS A 19 8.57 7.12 -9.43
N ILE A 20 9.72 6.57 -9.08
CA ILE A 20 9.86 5.71 -7.91
C ILE A 20 9.51 6.39 -6.58
N SER A 21 9.82 7.68 -6.47
CA SER A 21 9.42 8.49 -5.33
C SER A 21 7.91 8.50 -5.13
N HIS A 22 7.14 8.57 -6.21
CA HIS A 22 5.67 8.57 -6.15
C HIS A 22 5.16 7.20 -5.71
N VAL A 23 5.78 6.10 -6.16
CA VAL A 23 5.41 4.74 -5.72
C VAL A 23 5.59 4.59 -4.22
N ILE A 24 6.72 5.06 -3.67
CA ILE A 24 7.00 4.98 -2.23
C ILE A 24 6.05 5.88 -1.43
N THR A 25 5.89 7.15 -1.83
CA THR A 25 5.00 8.08 -1.12
C THR A 25 3.55 7.61 -1.16
N THR A 26 3.07 7.08 -2.30
CA THR A 26 1.72 6.51 -2.41
C THR A 26 1.58 5.25 -1.56
N GLY A 27 2.59 4.36 -1.52
CA GLY A 27 2.57 3.18 -0.67
C GLY A 27 2.46 3.54 0.82
N ILE A 28 3.21 4.55 1.28
CA ILE A 28 3.14 5.06 2.65
C ILE A 28 1.76 5.68 2.94
N LEU A 29 1.24 6.50 2.04
CA LEU A 29 -0.09 7.11 2.17
C LEU A 29 -1.20 6.05 2.26
N ILE A 30 -1.14 5.02 1.42
CA ILE A 30 -2.09 3.90 1.44
C ILE A 30 -1.98 3.14 2.76
N GLY A 31 -0.75 2.76 3.17
CA GLY A 31 -0.52 2.06 4.42
C GLY A 31 -1.03 2.84 5.63
N PHE A 32 -0.74 4.14 5.68
CA PHE A 32 -1.23 5.04 6.72
C PHE A 32 -2.76 5.16 6.70
N THR A 33 -3.37 5.28 5.52
CA THR A 33 -4.83 5.39 5.39
C THR A 33 -5.54 4.12 5.87
N ILE A 34 -5.01 2.94 5.53
CA ILE A 34 -5.56 1.66 6.00
C ILE A 34 -5.53 1.62 7.53
N GLU A 35 -4.40 1.99 8.13
CA GLU A 35 -4.25 1.91 9.58
C GLU A 35 -5.02 3.01 10.32
N PHE A 36 -5.19 4.17 9.70
CA PHE A 36 -6.06 5.22 10.19
C PHE A 36 -7.54 4.80 10.17
N ILE A 37 -7.98 4.08 9.12
CA ILE A 37 -9.32 3.51 9.08
C ILE A 37 -9.47 2.43 10.16
N GLN A 38 -8.47 1.55 10.32
CA GLN A 38 -8.48 0.54 11.38
C GLN A 38 -8.54 1.19 12.77
N PHE A 39 -7.81 2.28 13.00
CA PHE A 39 -7.88 3.06 14.24
C PHE A 39 -9.29 3.57 14.52
N ILE A 40 -9.95 4.18 13.52
CA ILE A 40 -11.34 4.66 13.68
C ILE A 40 -12.27 3.49 13.97
N THR A 41 -12.09 2.38 13.25
CA THR A 41 -12.95 1.18 13.35
C THR A 41 -12.78 0.48 14.70
N ASP A 42 -11.57 0.53 15.28
CA ASP A 42 -11.27 0.04 16.62
C ASP A 42 -11.92 0.93 17.70
N ASN A 43 -11.89 2.26 17.54
CA ASN A 43 -12.61 3.18 18.43
C ASN A 43 -14.14 3.00 18.38
N LEU A 44 -14.68 2.52 17.26
CA LEU A 44 -16.09 2.17 17.11
C LEU A 44 -16.43 0.76 17.64
N ALA A 45 -15.46 0.04 18.21
CA ALA A 45 -15.56 -1.35 18.65
C ALA A 45 -16.06 -2.32 17.56
N ILE A 46 -15.86 -1.96 16.29
CA ILE A 46 -16.19 -2.80 15.12
C ILE A 46 -15.06 -3.80 14.87
N THR A 47 -13.82 -3.35 15.08
CA THR A 47 -12.62 -4.19 15.09
C THR A 47 -12.01 -4.19 16.50
N HIS A 48 -11.38 -5.29 16.90
CA HIS A 48 -10.60 -5.37 18.15
C HIS A 48 -9.11 -5.52 17.81
N ARG A 49 -8.61 -4.66 16.94
CA ARG A 49 -7.28 -4.80 16.34
C ARG A 49 -6.45 -3.57 16.66
N TRP A 50 -5.26 -3.83 17.17
CA TRP A 50 -4.32 -2.80 17.57
C TRP A 50 -3.68 -2.23 16.32
N VAL A 51 -3.54 -0.91 16.30
CA VAL A 51 -2.81 -0.18 15.28
C VAL A 51 -1.32 -0.47 15.44
N ASP A 52 -0.70 -1.07 14.44
CA ASP A 52 0.75 -1.33 14.42
C ASP A 52 1.42 -0.59 13.24
N ILE A 53 2.52 0.10 13.52
CA ILE A 53 3.36 0.72 12.49
C ILE A 53 3.95 -0.32 11.53
N ASN A 54 4.14 -1.56 12.00
CA ASN A 54 4.59 -2.67 11.16
C ASN A 54 3.58 -2.97 10.05
N ASP A 55 2.28 -2.75 10.27
CA ASP A 55 1.25 -2.95 9.25
C ASP A 55 1.29 -1.86 8.18
N VAL A 56 1.57 -0.61 8.57
CA VAL A 56 1.85 0.48 7.62
C VAL A 56 3.08 0.15 6.75
N LEU A 57 4.16 -0.34 7.35
CA LEU A 57 5.36 -0.76 6.63
C LEU A 57 5.10 -1.96 5.72
N ALA A 58 4.38 -2.98 6.21
CA ALA A 58 4.03 -4.16 5.43
C ALA A 58 3.11 -3.82 4.25
N ASN A 59 2.22 -2.84 4.40
CA ASN A 59 1.37 -2.33 3.33
C ASN A 59 2.14 -1.46 2.33
N THR A 60 3.09 -0.67 2.81
CA THR A 60 4.01 0.08 1.92
C THR A 60 4.86 -0.88 1.09
N LEU A 61 5.48 -1.88 1.73
CA LEU A 61 6.29 -2.90 1.07
C LEU A 61 5.47 -3.72 0.09
N GLY A 62 4.26 -4.15 0.47
CA GLY A 62 3.36 -4.88 -0.43
C GLY A 62 3.07 -4.08 -1.70
N PHE A 63 2.79 -2.79 -1.58
CA PHE A 63 2.53 -1.90 -2.71
C PHE A 63 3.75 -1.75 -3.63
N VAL A 64 4.93 -1.49 -3.05
CA VAL A 64 6.19 -1.33 -3.80
C VAL A 64 6.55 -2.63 -4.52
N VAL A 65 6.43 -3.77 -3.84
CA VAL A 65 6.70 -5.10 -4.42
C VAL A 65 5.74 -5.37 -5.59
N GLY A 66 4.44 -5.12 -5.43
CA GLY A 66 3.47 -5.29 -6.50
C GLY A 66 3.80 -4.46 -7.74
N TYR A 67 4.15 -3.18 -7.55
CA TYR A 67 4.54 -2.30 -8.64
C TYR A 67 5.80 -2.78 -9.38
N TYR A 68 6.83 -3.21 -8.64
CA TYR A 68 8.07 -3.70 -9.23
C TYR A 68 7.93 -5.05 -9.90
N LEU A 69 7.12 -5.96 -9.36
CA LEU A 69 6.80 -7.24 -10.00
C LEU A 69 6.15 -7.00 -11.37
N SER A 70 5.18 -6.08 -11.45
CA SER A 70 4.56 -5.72 -12.74
C SER A 70 5.57 -5.10 -13.70
N LYS A 71 6.44 -4.21 -13.20
CA LYS A 71 7.52 -3.64 -14.01
C LYS A 71 8.51 -4.68 -14.53
N LEU A 72 8.75 -5.75 -13.78
CA LEU A 72 9.63 -6.83 -14.18
C LEU A 72 8.99 -7.72 -15.25
N ILE A 73 7.68 -7.98 -15.15
CA ILE A 73 6.93 -8.79 -16.11
C ILE A 73 6.73 -8.07 -17.45
N ASP A 74 6.54 -6.76 -17.41
CA ASP A 74 6.33 -5.92 -18.61
C ASP A 74 7.65 -5.60 -19.36
N LYS A 75 8.77 -6.21 -18.95
CA LYS A 75 10.11 -5.97 -19.47
C LYS A 75 10.67 -7.21 -20.16
#